data_AF-A0A2R7ILV2-F1
#
_entry.id   AF-A0A2R7ILV2-F1
#
_cell.length_a   1.000
_cell.length_b   1.000
_cell.length_c   1.000
_cell.angle_alpha   90.00
_cell.angle_beta   90.00
_cell.angle_gamma   90.00
#
_symmetry.space_group_name_H-M   'P 1'
#
loop_
_entity.id
_entity.type
_entity.pdbx_description
1 polymer ?
#
loop_
_entity_poly.entity_id
_entity_poly.type
_entity_poly.pdbx_seq_one_letter_code
_entity_poly.pdbx_strand_id
1 'polypeptide(L)'
;VWALVSAAAGLALRRFGPAQPAATASPWASAIGIALAVTAIAYLAVFAVDRLFGTDLRFWIVAVKWPDARQWGIALIYLVPITAAFLAQQRGVLALTVGSDSSARSYRSAMLAMGAGIGGLMALIYGIFFASGTLITGFDPLTTVIALQFVAVLPVIAIVAVFAWRRTGSHRAGALLTGLLVTLYVVAGTATQG
;
A
#
# COMPACT_ATOMS: atom_id res chain seq x y z
N VAL A 1 -11.28 0.63 -9.01
CA VAL A 1 -11.86 1.99 -8.96
C VAL A 1 -11.16 2.87 -7.93
N TRP A 2 -11.09 2.49 -6.64
CA TRP A 2 -10.42 3.29 -5.60
C TRP A 2 -9.00 3.75 -5.95
N ALA A 3 -8.11 2.85 -6.38
CA ALA A 3 -6.73 3.21 -6.74
C ALA A 3 -6.64 4.21 -7.91
N LEU A 4 -7.55 4.13 -8.87
CA LEU A 4 -7.63 5.08 -10.00
C LEU A 4 -8.15 6.44 -9.52
N VAL A 5 -9.14 6.47 -8.63
CA VAL A 5 -9.67 7.70 -8.02
C VAL A 5 -8.60 8.37 -7.16
N SER A 6 -7.87 7.62 -6.34
CA SER A 6 -6.76 8.15 -5.53
C SER A 6 -5.62 8.66 -6.41
N ALA A 7 -5.29 7.98 -7.51
CA ALA A 7 -4.31 8.45 -8.48
C ALA A 7 -4.77 9.74 -9.19
N ALA A 8 -6.03 9.80 -9.61
CA ALA A 8 -6.62 10.99 -10.24
C ALA A 8 -6.67 12.18 -9.28
N ALA A 9 -7.07 11.98 -8.02
CA ALA A 9 -7.05 13.00 -6.98
C ALA A 9 -5.62 13.50 -6.72
N GLY A 10 -4.64 12.59 -6.65
CA GLY A 10 -3.22 12.95 -6.52
C GLY A 10 -2.70 13.78 -7.69
N LEU A 11 -3.07 13.43 -8.93
CA LEU A 11 -2.74 14.22 -10.12
C LEU A 11 -3.42 15.59 -10.11
N ALA A 12 -4.69 15.66 -9.70
CA ALA A 12 -5.44 16.90 -9.61
C ALA A 12 -4.90 17.85 -8.53
N LEU A 13 -4.37 17.34 -7.42
CA LEU A 13 -3.74 18.14 -6.36
C LEU A 13 -2.36 18.65 -6.76
N ARG A 14 -1.66 17.92 -7.65
CA ARG A 14 -0.34 18.32 -8.15
C ARG A 14 -0.33 19.68 -8.87
N ARG A 15 -1.46 20.09 -9.47
CA ARG A 15 -1.59 21.40 -10.14
C ARG A 15 -1.46 22.60 -9.20
N PHE A 16 -1.62 22.39 -7.90
CA PHE A 16 -1.51 23.42 -6.86
C PHE A 16 -0.22 23.31 -6.03
N GLY A 17 0.62 22.31 -6.31
CA GLY A 17 1.87 22.08 -5.59
C GLY A 17 3.05 22.85 -6.20
N PRO A 18 4.08 23.18 -5.41
CA PRO A 18 5.30 23.80 -5.91
C PRO A 18 6.00 22.92 -6.96
N ALA A 19 6.68 23.54 -7.92
CA ALA A 19 7.49 22.85 -8.91
C ALA A 19 8.59 22.05 -8.19
N GLN A 20 8.60 20.73 -8.40
CA GLN A 20 9.60 19.88 -7.77
C GLN A 20 10.90 19.87 -8.57
N PRO A 21 12.06 19.97 -7.90
CA PRO A 21 13.33 19.67 -8.53
C PRO A 21 13.31 18.23 -9.05
N ALA A 22 13.95 18.00 -10.20
CA ALA A 22 14.09 16.67 -10.76
C ALA A 22 14.89 15.79 -9.77
N ALA A 23 14.20 14.91 -9.05
CA ALA A 23 14.87 13.94 -8.19
C ALA A 23 15.82 13.07 -9.02
N THR A 24 17.03 12.84 -8.51
CA THR A 24 17.98 11.89 -9.09
C THR A 24 17.30 10.52 -9.15
N ALA A 25 17.00 10.09 -10.37
CA ALA A 25 16.18 8.91 -10.55
C ALA A 25 17.08 7.67 -10.53
N SER A 26 16.88 6.78 -9.54
CA SER A 26 17.55 5.47 -9.52
C SER A 26 17.35 4.75 -10.85
N PRO A 27 18.36 4.04 -11.37
CA PRO A 27 18.19 3.16 -12.52
C PRO A 27 17.03 2.20 -12.30
N TRP A 28 16.19 2.03 -13.32
CA TRP A 28 15.02 1.14 -13.26
C TRP A 28 15.42 -0.30 -12.96
N ALA A 29 16.50 -0.78 -13.57
CA ALA A 29 17.01 -2.13 -13.37
C ALA A 29 17.30 -2.43 -11.89
N SER A 30 18.03 -1.53 -11.21
CA SER A 30 18.34 -1.68 -9.78
C SER A 30 17.08 -1.61 -8.90
N ALA A 31 16.15 -0.69 -9.21
CA ALA A 31 14.91 -0.55 -8.46
C ALA A 31 14.02 -1.80 -8.60
N ILE A 32 13.91 -2.35 -9.80
CA ILE A 32 13.19 -3.60 -10.08
C ILE A 32 13.88 -4.78 -9.39
N GLY A 33 15.21 -4.88 -9.50
CA GLY A 33 15.99 -5.96 -8.88
C GLY A 33 15.82 -6.01 -7.36
N ILE A 34 15.91 -4.86 -6.69
CA ILE A 34 15.69 -4.78 -5.23
C ILE A 34 14.24 -5.14 -4.88
N ALA A 35 13.25 -4.61 -5.62
CA ALA A 35 11.84 -4.90 -5.36
C ALA A 35 11.53 -6.41 -5.49
N LEU A 36 12.05 -7.05 -6.54
CA LEU A 36 11.91 -8.49 -6.75
C LEU A 36 12.64 -9.30 -5.68
N ALA A 37 13.89 -8.96 -5.36
CA ALA A 37 14.67 -9.69 -4.36
C ALA A 37 14.02 -9.63 -2.97
N VAL A 38 13.60 -8.43 -2.52
CA VAL A 38 12.94 -8.25 -1.21
C VAL A 38 11.60 -8.98 -1.17
N THR A 39 10.79 -8.86 -2.23
CA THR A 39 9.50 -9.56 -2.29
C THR A 39 9.69 -11.07 -2.32
N ALA A 40 10.66 -11.59 -3.09
CA ALA A 40 10.96 -13.00 -3.13
C ALA A 40 11.35 -13.53 -1.75
N ILE A 41 12.25 -12.84 -1.03
CA ILE A 41 12.65 -13.23 0.33
C ILE A 41 11.44 -13.20 1.28
N ALA A 42 10.61 -12.15 1.23
CA ALA A 42 9.42 -12.05 2.06
C ALA A 42 8.42 -13.18 1.78
N TYR A 43 8.17 -13.51 0.51
CA TYR A 43 7.24 -14.58 0.13
C TYR A 43 7.82 -15.98 0.32
N LEU A 44 9.14 -16.15 0.30
CA LEU A 44 9.79 -17.40 0.74
C LEU A 44 9.56 -17.65 2.23
N ALA A 45 9.55 -16.60 3.06
CA ALA A 45 9.18 -16.75 4.47
C ALA A 45 7.70 -17.14 4.63
N VAL A 46 6.79 -16.52 3.87
CA VAL A 46 5.37 -16.91 3.85
C VAL A 46 5.19 -18.37 3.41
N PHE A 47 5.88 -18.78 2.35
CA PHE A 47 5.90 -20.16 1.87
C PHE A 47 6.43 -21.13 2.93
N ALA A 48 7.53 -20.79 3.59
CA ALA A 48 8.09 -21.64 4.63
C ALA A 48 7.10 -21.83 5.78
N VAL A 49 6.39 -20.77 6.19
CA VAL A 49 5.38 -20.84 7.24
C VAL A 49 4.19 -21.72 6.83
N ASP A 50 3.70 -21.52 5.59
CA ASP A 50 2.63 -22.34 5.01
C ASP A 50 3.00 -23.84 5.00
N ARG A 51 4.22 -24.19 4.56
CA ARG A 51 4.63 -25.60 4.43
C ARG A 51 5.08 -26.27 5.72
N LEU A 52 5.71 -25.54 6.63
CA LEU A 52 6.22 -26.11 7.87
C LEU A 52 5.13 -26.21 8.94
N PHE A 53 4.18 -25.25 8.96
CA PHE A 53 3.18 -25.17 10.03
C PHE A 53 1.75 -25.37 9.54
N GLY A 54 1.49 -25.35 8.23
CA GLY A 54 0.12 -25.46 7.69
C GLY A 54 -0.75 -24.24 8.03
N THR A 55 -0.12 -23.09 8.30
CA THR A 55 -0.80 -21.85 8.74
C THR A 55 -0.36 -20.65 7.90
N ASP A 56 -1.19 -19.61 7.87
CA ASP A 56 -0.88 -18.33 7.24
C ASP A 56 -0.39 -17.28 8.27
N LEU A 57 0.33 -16.26 7.78
CA LEU A 57 0.75 -15.13 8.60
C LEU A 57 -0.41 -14.15 8.77
N ARG A 58 -1.16 -14.31 9.86
CA ARG A 58 -2.28 -13.43 10.19
C ARG A 58 -2.04 -12.67 11.48
N PHE A 59 -2.40 -11.40 11.46
CA PHE A 59 -2.56 -10.57 12.64
C PHE A 59 -3.88 -9.82 12.53
N TRP A 60 -4.86 -10.24 13.32
CA TRP A 60 -6.22 -9.70 13.30
C TRP A 60 -6.85 -9.81 11.90
N ILE A 61 -7.16 -8.67 11.24
CA ILE A 61 -7.80 -8.63 9.92
C ILE A 61 -6.75 -8.66 8.79
N VAL A 62 -5.46 -8.44 9.11
CA VAL A 62 -4.37 -8.48 8.13
C VAL A 62 -3.88 -9.91 7.99
N ALA A 63 -4.01 -10.49 6.80
CA ALA A 63 -3.56 -11.85 6.51
C ALA A 63 -2.70 -11.88 5.25
N VAL A 64 -1.44 -12.29 5.41
CA VAL A 64 -0.51 -12.55 4.31
C VAL A 64 -0.44 -14.06 4.13
N LYS A 65 -0.92 -14.53 2.99
CA LYS A 65 -0.97 -15.95 2.65
C LYS A 65 -0.23 -16.25 1.36
N TRP A 66 0.17 -17.50 1.20
CA TRP A 66 0.74 -17.98 -0.04
C TRP A 66 -0.35 -18.02 -1.13
N PRO A 67 -0.15 -17.42 -2.33
CA PRO A 67 -1.16 -17.45 -3.37
C PRO A 67 -1.24 -18.82 -4.06
N ASP A 68 -2.45 -19.26 -4.39
CA ASP A 68 -2.69 -20.44 -5.23
C ASP A 68 -2.37 -20.16 -6.71
N ALA A 69 -2.27 -21.21 -7.53
CA ALA A 69 -1.91 -21.09 -8.96
C ALA A 69 -2.80 -20.10 -9.73
N ARG A 70 -4.11 -20.10 -9.48
CA ARG A 70 -5.05 -19.14 -10.08
C ARG A 70 -4.77 -17.71 -9.60
N GLN A 71 -4.49 -17.54 -8.32
CA GLN A 71 -4.20 -16.23 -7.72
C GLN A 71 -2.88 -15.65 -8.25
N TRP A 72 -1.88 -16.48 -8.54
CA TRP A 72 -0.66 -16.03 -9.24
C TRP A 72 -0.96 -15.47 -10.63
N GLY A 73 -1.83 -16.12 -11.40
CA GLY A 73 -2.27 -15.61 -12.70
C GLY A 73 -3.02 -14.28 -12.59
N ILE A 74 -3.92 -14.17 -11.60
CA ILE A 74 -4.66 -12.93 -11.31
C ILE A 74 -3.70 -11.81 -10.85
N ALA A 75 -2.71 -12.13 -10.02
CA ALA A 75 -1.73 -11.17 -9.54
C ALA A 75 -0.95 -10.53 -10.69
N LEU A 76 -0.60 -11.30 -11.73
CA LEU A 76 0.09 -10.76 -12.90
C LEU A 76 -0.74 -9.71 -13.65
N ILE A 77 -2.06 -9.90 -13.73
CA ILE A 77 -2.99 -8.94 -14.34
C ILE A 77 -3.06 -7.65 -13.52
N TYR A 78 -3.16 -7.77 -12.19
CA TYR A 78 -3.28 -6.61 -11.30
C TYR A 78 -1.95 -5.93 -10.95
N LEU A 79 -0.81 -6.56 -11.25
CA LEU A 79 0.51 -6.03 -10.91
C LEU A 79 0.75 -4.66 -11.54
N VAL A 80 0.49 -4.53 -12.84
CA VAL A 80 0.71 -3.28 -13.58
C VAL A 80 -0.17 -2.14 -13.05
N PRO A 81 -1.51 -2.25 -12.98
CA PRO A 81 -2.34 -1.14 -12.52
C PRO A 81 -2.10 -0.75 -11.06
N ILE A 82 -1.89 -1.72 -10.16
CA ILE A 82 -1.62 -1.43 -8.74
C ILE A 82 -0.25 -0.75 -8.58
N THR A 83 0.79 -1.27 -9.24
CA THR A 83 2.13 -0.67 -9.20
C THR A 83 2.15 0.74 -9.79
N ALA A 84 1.42 0.98 -10.88
CA ALA A 84 1.27 2.31 -11.46
C ALA A 84 0.60 3.29 -10.48
N ALA A 85 -0.43 2.85 -9.75
CA ALA A 85 -1.06 3.66 -8.71
C ALA A 85 -0.09 4.03 -7.59
N PHE A 86 0.72 3.08 -7.10
CA PHE A 86 1.74 3.36 -6.08
C PHE A 86 2.86 4.27 -6.58
N LEU A 87 3.28 4.14 -7.85
CA LEU A 87 4.26 5.05 -8.47
C LEU A 87 3.74 6.49 -8.50
N ALA A 88 2.47 6.69 -8.85
CA ALA A 88 1.84 8.01 -8.85
C ALA A 88 1.66 8.55 -7.42
N GLN A 89 1.15 7.73 -6.51
CA GLN A 89 0.85 8.12 -5.14
C GLN A 89 2.11 8.46 -4.34
N GLN A 90 3.15 7.63 -4.39
CA GLN A 90 4.39 7.89 -3.65
C GLN A 90 5.17 9.06 -4.22
N ARG A 91 5.10 9.32 -5.54
CA ARG A 91 5.61 10.57 -6.12
C ARG A 91 4.97 11.78 -5.44
N GLY A 92 3.64 11.79 -5.34
CA GLY A 92 2.89 12.90 -4.74
C GLY A 92 3.17 13.07 -3.24
N VAL A 93 3.27 11.97 -2.48
CA VAL A 93 3.52 12.03 -1.04
C VAL A 93 4.96 12.48 -0.73
N LEU A 94 5.95 11.91 -1.43
CA LEU A 94 7.36 12.24 -1.18
C LEU A 94 7.73 13.65 -1.65
N ALA A 95 6.98 14.20 -2.61
CA ALA A 95 7.07 15.60 -3.00
C ALA A 95 6.80 16.59 -1.86
N LEU A 96 6.01 16.18 -0.87
CA LEU A 96 5.65 17.02 0.28
C LEU A 96 6.74 17.00 1.36
N THR A 97 7.77 16.16 1.21
CA THR A 97 8.91 16.09 2.14
C THR A 97 10.03 17.02 1.68
N VAL A 98 10.55 17.85 2.60
CA VAL A 98 11.62 18.79 2.31
C VAL A 98 12.96 18.16 2.69
N GLY A 99 14.04 18.44 1.95
CA GLY A 99 15.38 17.90 2.24
C GLY A 99 15.91 18.23 3.65
N SER A 100 15.38 19.29 4.28
CA SER A 100 15.69 19.68 5.67
C SER A 100 14.80 19.02 6.73
N ASP A 101 13.82 18.20 6.34
CA ASP A 101 12.94 17.52 7.30
C ASP A 101 13.69 16.45 8.10
N SER A 102 13.50 16.49 9.42
CA SER A 102 13.97 15.43 10.30
C SER A 102 13.37 14.07 9.91
N SER A 103 14.12 12.99 10.16
CA SER A 103 13.69 11.62 9.84
C SER A 103 12.28 11.33 10.36
N ALA A 104 12.05 11.62 11.64
CA ALA A 104 10.75 11.41 12.30
C ALA A 104 9.62 12.28 11.71
N ARG A 105 9.92 13.46 11.17
CA ARG A 105 8.90 14.31 10.53
C ARG A 105 8.46 13.71 9.20
N SER A 106 9.39 13.28 8.34
CA SER A 106 9.03 12.69 7.05
C SER A 106 8.25 11.38 7.17
N TYR A 107 8.59 10.52 8.14
CA TYR A 107 7.80 9.31 8.36
C TYR A 107 6.38 9.64 8.83
N ARG A 108 6.22 10.53 9.82
CA ARG A 108 4.90 10.92 10.33
C ARG A 108 4.06 11.61 9.27
N SER A 109 4.63 12.54 8.50
CA SER A 109 3.88 13.22 7.44
C SER A 109 3.45 12.28 6.34
N ALA A 110 4.30 11.33 5.92
CA ALA A 110 3.93 10.33 4.92
C ALA A 110 2.85 9.36 5.43
N MET A 111 2.98 8.87 6.67
CA MET A 111 1.97 8.00 7.31
C MET A 111 0.62 8.70 7.40
N LEU A 112 0.59 9.97 7.82
CA LEU A 112 -0.63 10.77 7.87
C LEU A 112 -1.18 11.03 6.46
N ALA A 113 -0.34 11.42 5.50
CA ALA A 113 -0.78 11.69 4.13
C ALA A 113 -1.42 10.46 3.45
N MET A 114 -0.92 9.25 3.73
CA MET A 114 -1.48 8.02 3.18
C MET A 114 -2.64 7.45 4.01
N GLY A 115 -2.57 7.54 5.34
CA GLY A 115 -3.51 6.90 6.25
C GLY A 115 -4.69 7.75 6.69
N ALA A 116 -4.57 9.09 6.72
CA ALA A 116 -5.58 9.96 7.33
C ALA A 116 -6.94 9.89 6.62
N GLY A 117 -6.96 9.77 5.30
CA GLY A 117 -8.21 9.67 4.54
C GLY A 117 -9.02 8.43 4.92
N ILE A 118 -8.40 7.25 4.88
CA ILE A 118 -9.09 6.01 5.25
C ILE A 118 -9.35 5.93 6.76
N GLY A 119 -8.41 6.39 7.59
CA GLY A 119 -8.56 6.43 9.04
C GLY A 119 -9.69 7.33 9.49
N GLY A 120 -9.82 8.53 8.90
CA GLY A 120 -10.92 9.45 9.16
C GLY A 120 -12.27 8.89 8.70
N LEU A 121 -12.33 8.28 7.51
CA LEU A 121 -13.54 7.63 7.03
C LEU A 121 -13.98 6.47 7.94
N MET A 122 -13.04 5.62 8.37
CA MET A 122 -13.33 4.52 9.29
C MET A 122 -13.75 5.04 10.68
N ALA A 123 -13.09 6.06 11.20
CA ALA A 123 -13.46 6.69 12.47
C ALA A 123 -14.89 7.26 12.43
N LEU A 124 -15.30 7.84 11.29
CA LEU A 124 -16.66 8.34 11.10
C LEU A 124 -17.67 7.19 11.05
N ILE A 125 -17.43 6.15 10.24
CA ILE A 125 -18.34 5.01 10.08
C ILE A 125 -18.54 4.29 11.42
N TYR A 126 -17.45 3.95 12.10
CA TYR A 126 -17.52 3.28 13.40
C TYR A 126 -18.00 4.20 14.51
N GLY A 127 -17.67 5.49 14.46
CA GLY A 127 -18.18 6.48 15.42
C GLY A 127 -19.70 6.60 15.38
N ILE A 128 -20.29 6.61 14.18
CA ILE A 128 -21.75 6.60 14.04
C ILE A 128 -22.32 5.25 14.49
N PHE A 129 -21.68 4.12 14.14
CA PHE A 129 -22.10 2.81 14.63
C PHE A 129 -22.18 2.73 16.16
N PHE A 130 -21.17 3.24 16.88
CA PHE A 130 -21.19 3.26 18.35
C PHE A 130 -22.23 4.22 18.93
N ALA A 131 -22.62 5.27 18.20
CA ALA A 131 -23.63 6.23 18.63
C ALA A 131 -25.08 5.78 18.33
N SER A 132 -25.31 5.17 17.17
CA SER A 132 -26.65 4.77 16.69
C SER A 132 -26.97 3.29 16.91
N GLY A 133 -25.97 2.45 17.20
CA GLY A 133 -26.10 1.00 17.24
C GLY A 133 -26.24 0.35 15.86
N THR A 134 -26.15 1.12 14.77
CA THR A 134 -26.37 0.65 13.39
C THR A 134 -25.23 1.06 12.48
N LEU A 135 -24.76 0.12 11.65
CA LEU A 135 -23.68 0.39 10.71
C LEU A 135 -24.27 1.08 9.48
N ILE A 136 -23.83 2.30 9.15
CA ILE A 136 -24.32 3.03 7.97
C ILE A 136 -24.08 2.24 6.68
N THR A 137 -22.97 1.50 6.64
CA THR A 137 -22.61 0.58 5.56
C THR A 137 -23.19 -0.83 5.76
N GLY A 138 -24.30 -0.96 6.51
CA GLY A 138 -24.93 -2.25 6.82
C GLY A 138 -25.45 -3.02 5.60
N PHE A 139 -25.55 -2.37 4.44
CA PHE A 139 -25.83 -3.03 3.15
C PHE A 139 -24.64 -3.81 2.59
N ASP A 140 -23.41 -3.45 2.99
CA ASP A 140 -22.17 -4.15 2.64
C ASP A 140 -21.14 -4.06 3.79
N PRO A 141 -21.38 -4.78 4.89
CA PRO A 141 -20.49 -4.77 6.05
C PRO A 141 -19.14 -5.43 5.73
N LEU A 142 -19.11 -6.35 4.75
CA LEU A 142 -17.89 -7.05 4.36
C LEU A 142 -16.85 -6.08 3.79
N THR A 143 -17.25 -5.21 2.87
CA THR A 143 -16.35 -4.18 2.32
C THR A 143 -15.84 -3.24 3.40
N THR A 144 -16.64 -2.95 4.43
CA THR A 144 -16.22 -2.10 5.56
C THR A 144 -15.12 -2.75 6.38
N VAL A 145 -15.25 -4.04 6.70
CA VAL A 145 -14.23 -4.80 7.41
C VAL A 145 -12.96 -4.96 6.58
N ILE A 146 -13.09 -5.22 5.27
CA ILE A 146 -11.94 -5.26 4.34
C ILE A 146 -11.26 -3.88 4.26
N ALA A 147 -12.02 -2.78 4.29
CA ALA A 147 -11.47 -1.43 4.27
C ALA A 147 -10.66 -1.10 5.54
N LEU A 148 -11.07 -1.64 6.69
CA LEU A 148 -10.44 -1.38 7.99
C LEU A 148 -8.95 -1.78 8.01
N GLN A 149 -8.56 -2.83 7.29
CA GLN A 149 -7.15 -3.25 7.20
C GLN A 149 -6.25 -2.16 6.60
N PHE A 150 -6.79 -1.32 5.70
CA PHE A 150 -6.01 -0.29 5.03
C PHE A 150 -5.63 0.87 5.96
N VAL A 151 -6.29 0.99 7.11
CA VAL A 151 -5.86 1.89 8.19
C VAL A 151 -4.47 1.50 8.72
N ALA A 152 -4.15 0.21 8.75
CA ALA A 152 -2.83 -0.29 9.15
C ALA A 152 -1.87 -0.41 7.94
N VAL A 153 -2.36 -0.90 6.81
CA VAL A 153 -1.52 -1.19 5.63
C VAL A 153 -0.96 0.10 4.99
N LEU A 154 -1.75 1.18 4.87
CA LEU A 154 -1.28 2.41 4.23
C LEU A 154 -0.14 3.11 4.99
N PRO A 155 -0.17 3.25 6.33
CA PRO A 155 0.98 3.73 7.09
C PRO A 155 2.23 2.86 6.93
N VAL A 156 2.11 1.53 6.87
CA VAL A 156 3.25 0.64 6.63
C VAL A 156 3.86 0.88 5.24
N ILE A 157 3.02 1.02 4.21
CA ILE A 157 3.46 1.37 2.86
C ILE A 157 4.17 2.73 2.84
N ALA A 158 3.66 3.72 3.59
CA ALA A 158 4.30 5.02 3.73
C ALA A 158 5.70 4.92 4.36
N ILE A 159 5.87 4.05 5.36
CA ILE A 159 7.18 3.77 5.97
C ILE A 159 8.14 3.20 4.93
N VAL A 160 7.72 2.18 4.17
CA VAL A 160 8.55 1.57 3.11
C VAL A 160 8.93 2.61 2.05
N ALA A 161 7.99 3.48 1.64
CA ALA A 161 8.21 4.54 0.67
C ALA A 161 9.29 5.53 1.14
N VAL A 162 9.17 6.07 2.36
CA VAL A 162 10.14 7.02 2.93
C VAL A 162 11.48 6.34 3.17
N PHE A 163 11.49 5.11 3.66
CA PHE A 163 12.71 4.33 3.91
C PHE A 163 13.52 4.12 2.63
N ALA A 164 12.85 3.72 1.54
CA ALA A 164 13.47 3.49 0.25
C ALA A 164 13.93 4.81 -0.37
N TRP A 165 13.13 5.87 -0.29
CA TRP A 165 13.48 7.19 -0.81
C TRP A 165 14.71 7.77 -0.11
N ARG A 166 14.79 7.70 1.22
CA ARG A 166 15.95 8.21 1.98
C ARG A 166 17.27 7.49 1.65
N ARG A 167 17.22 6.25 1.13
CA ARG A 167 18.41 5.47 0.74
C ARG A 167 18.77 5.57 -0.73
N THR A 168 17.77 5.77 -1.60
CA THR A 168 17.95 5.70 -3.05
C THR A 168 17.79 7.05 -3.74
N GLY A 169 17.30 8.07 -3.03
CA GLY A 169 16.91 9.36 -3.60
C GLY A 169 15.68 9.31 -4.51
N SER A 170 15.07 8.13 -4.70
CA SER A 170 14.04 7.90 -5.71
C SER A 170 12.82 7.19 -5.16
N HIS A 171 11.64 7.62 -5.61
CA HIS A 171 10.37 6.98 -5.28
C HIS A 171 10.18 5.61 -5.98
N ARG A 172 11.01 5.28 -6.99
CA ARG A 172 10.82 4.09 -7.85
C ARG A 172 10.93 2.79 -7.06
N ALA A 173 11.98 2.64 -6.25
CA ALA A 173 12.24 1.40 -5.51
C ALA A 173 11.12 1.11 -4.50
N GLY A 174 10.72 2.13 -3.71
CA GLY A 174 9.62 2.01 -2.75
C GLY A 174 8.30 1.67 -3.44
N ALA A 175 7.98 2.33 -4.55
CA ALA A 175 6.73 2.13 -5.25
C ALA A 175 6.62 0.77 -5.94
N LEU A 176 7.72 0.29 -6.56
CA LEU A 176 7.78 -1.04 -7.16
C LEU A 176 7.64 -2.14 -6.10
N LEU A 177 8.35 -1.99 -4.97
CA LEU A 177 8.29 -2.92 -3.86
C LEU A 177 6.88 -3.00 -3.27
N THR A 178 6.28 -1.85 -2.93
CA THR A 178 4.93 -1.84 -2.36
C THR A 178 3.87 -2.24 -3.38
N GLY A 179 4.06 -1.91 -4.67
CA GLY A 179 3.17 -2.35 -5.74
C GLY A 179 3.11 -3.87 -5.81
N LEU A 180 4.27 -4.52 -5.86
CA LEU A 180 4.37 -5.97 -5.90
C LEU A 180 3.81 -6.64 -4.63
N LEU A 181 4.19 -6.16 -3.45
CA LEU A 181 3.71 -6.70 -2.17
C LEU A 181 2.20 -6.54 -2.01
N VAL A 182 1.65 -5.37 -2.33
CA VAL A 182 0.21 -5.10 -2.19
C VAL A 182 -0.60 -5.87 -3.23
N THR A 183 -0.11 -6.03 -4.46
CA THR A 183 -0.77 -6.88 -5.46
C THR A 183 -0.91 -8.31 -4.93
N LEU A 184 0.18 -8.90 -4.44
CA LEU A 184 0.15 -10.26 -3.92
C LEU A 184 -0.72 -10.36 -2.67
N TYR A 185 -0.64 -9.39 -1.76
CA TYR A 185 -1.47 -9.31 -0.55
C TYR A 185 -2.97 -9.28 -0.88
N VAL A 186 -3.40 -8.37 -1.76
CA VAL A 186 -4.82 -8.20 -2.10
C VAL A 186 -5.35 -9.42 -2.85
N VAL A 187 -4.61 -9.92 -3.84
CA VAL A 187 -5.08 -11.05 -4.65
C VAL A 187 -5.14 -12.34 -3.83
N ALA A 188 -4.15 -12.59 -2.97
CA ALA A 188 -4.20 -13.73 -2.07
C ALA A 188 -5.31 -13.57 -1.02
N GLY A 189 -5.56 -12.35 -0.55
CA GLY A 189 -6.64 -12.00 0.37
C GLY A 189 -8.05 -12.26 -0.17
N THR A 190 -8.26 -12.13 -1.49
CA THR A 190 -9.57 -12.36 -2.11
C THR A 190 -9.93 -13.84 -2.19
N ALA A 191 -11.17 -14.15 -1.79
CA ALA A 191 -11.75 -15.47 -2.00
C ALA A 191 -12.02 -15.65 -3.49
N THR A 192 -11.24 -16.48 -4.16
CA THR A 192 -11.62 -17.00 -5.47
C THR A 192 -12.62 -18.11 -5.21
N GLN A 193 -13.91 -17.87 -5.50
CA GLN A 193 -14.87 -18.97 -5.59
C GLN A 193 -14.34 -19.89 -6.70
N GLY A 194 -13.95 -21.10 -6.30
CA GLY A 194 -13.55 -22.20 -7.17
C GLY A 194 -14.76 -23.04 -7.52
#